data_AF-A0A3C1VFX0-F1
#
_entry.id   AF-A0A3C1VFX0-F1
#
_cell.length_a   1.000
_cell.length_b   1.000
_cell.length_c   1.000
_cell.angle_alpha   90.00
_cell.angle_beta   90.00
_cell.angle_gamma   90.00
#
_symmetry.space_group_name_H-M   'P 1'
#
loop_
_entity.id
_entity.type
_entity.pdbx_description
1 polymer ?
#
loop_
_entity_poly.entity_id
_entity_poly.type
_entity_poly.pdbx_seq_one_letter_code
_entity_poly.pdbx_strand_id
1 'polypeptide(L)' 'IEIPFPQHRTDFEAELAIVIGRKIRNVSPTQASRYIFGYTAAQDISDRTIQKA' A
#
# COMPACT_ATOMS: atom_id res chain seq x y z
N ILE A 1 12.33 6.85 -7.10
CA ILE A 1 11.19 7.72 -6.73
C ILE A 1 11.72 9.14 -6.62
N GLU A 2 10.91 10.15 -6.93
CA GLU A 2 11.25 11.56 -6.71
C GLU A 2 10.46 12.07 -5.50
N ILE A 3 11.10 12.85 -4.63
CA ILE A 3 10.46 13.41 -3.44
C ILE A 3 10.11 14.89 -3.73
N PRO A 4 8.81 15.25 -3.78
CA PRO A 4 8.39 16.57 -4.27
C PRO A 4 8.71 17.72 -3.30
N PHE A 5 8.86 17.45 -2.00
CA PHE A 5 9.16 18.45 -0.97
C PHE A 5 10.40 18.05 -0.16
N PRO A 6 11.62 18.42 -0.60
CA PRO A 6 12.86 17.99 0.07
C PRO A 6 12.99 18.45 1.53
N GLN A 7 12.25 19.48 1.93
CA GLN A 7 12.25 20.02 3.29
C GLN A 7 11.27 19.30 4.22
N HIS A 8 10.36 18.49 3.68
CA HIS A 8 9.41 17.73 4.49
C HIS A 8 10.07 16.50 5.09
N ARG A 9 9.49 15.99 6.18
CA ARG A 9 9.85 14.70 6.72
C ARG A 9 9.13 13.61 5.92
N THR A 10 9.86 12.94 5.04
CA THR A 10 9.37 11.78 4.29
C THR A 10 9.89 10.49 4.92
N ASP A 11 9.00 9.56 5.24
CA ASP A 11 9.34 8.23 5.75
C ASP A 11 9.10 7.16 4.66
N PHE A 12 9.92 6.10 4.72
CA PHE A 12 9.78 4.88 3.93
C PHE A 12 9.10 3.79 4.78
N GLU A 13 8.09 3.12 4.24
CA GLU A 13 7.36 2.07 4.95
C GLU A 13 7.33 0.81 4.07
N ALA A 14 8.00 -0.25 4.53
CA ALA A 14 8.02 -1.51 3.82
C ALA A 14 6.72 -2.28 4.08
N GLU A 15 5.96 -2.54 3.02
CA GLU A 15 4.67 -3.21 3.12
C GLU A 15 4.58 -4.47 2.25
N LEU A 16 3.79 -5.43 2.71
CA LEU A 16 3.30 -6.54 1.90
C LEU A 16 2.15 -6.04 1.03
N ALA A 17 2.37 -5.93 -0.28
CA ALA A 17 1.31 -5.62 -1.23
C ALA A 17 0.62 -6.89 -1.73
N ILE A 18 -0.72 -6.85 -1.75
CA ILE A 18 -1.57 -7.92 -2.25
C ILE A 18 -2.06 -7.54 -3.65
N VAL A 19 -1.75 -8.36 -4.65
CA VAL A 19 -2.24 -8.16 -6.02
C VAL A 19 -3.53 -8.95 -6.21
N ILE A 20 -4.63 -8.25 -6.51
CA ILE A 20 -5.95 -8.86 -6.74
C ILE A 20 -6.05 -9.37 -8.18
N GLY A 21 -6.38 -10.65 -8.35
CA GLY A 21 -6.41 -11.31 -9.67
C GLY A 21 -7.76 -11.31 -10.38
N ARG A 22 -8.83 -10.88 -9.71
CA ARG A 22 -10.21 -10.99 -10.20
C ARG A 22 -11.11 -9.97 -9.51
N LYS A 23 -12.14 -9.50 -10.23
CA LYS A 23 -13.14 -8.56 -9.70
C LYS A 23 -13.84 -9.16 -8.47
N ILE A 24 -13.94 -8.38 -7.40
CA ILE A 24 -14.55 -8.78 -6.13
C ILE A 24 -15.30 -7.65 -5.47
N ARG A 25 -16.29 -8.01 -4.65
CA ARG A 25 -17.01 -7.12 -3.74
C ARG A 25 -17.63 -7.92 -2.61
N ASN A 26 -17.65 -7.39 -1.39
CA ASN A 26 -18.30 -8.00 -0.21
C ASN A 26 -17.89 -9.46 0.06
N VAL A 27 -16.61 -9.78 -0.15
CA VAL A 27 -16.07 -11.12 0.08
C VAL A 27 -15.84 -11.34 1.58
N SER A 28 -16.19 -12.51 2.10
CA SER A 28 -15.89 -12.85 3.49
C SER A 28 -14.37 -12.98 3.69
N PRO A 29 -13.84 -12.66 4.88
CA PRO A 29 -12.41 -12.83 5.16
C PRO A 29 -11.89 -14.23 4.83
N THR A 30 -12.70 -15.27 5.11
CA THR A 30 -12.38 -16.68 4.84
C THR A 30 -12.28 -17.03 3.36
N GLN A 31 -12.84 -16.21 2.46
CA GLN A 31 -12.79 -16.41 1.02
C GLN A 31 -11.76 -15.51 0.32
N ALA A 32 -11.19 -14.52 1.02
CA ALA A 32 -10.33 -13.50 0.43
C ALA A 32 -9.16 -14.07 -0.39
N SER A 33 -8.49 -15.11 0.12
CA SER A 33 -7.32 -15.73 -0.54
C SER A 33 -7.62 -16.27 -1.94
N ARG A 34 -8.87 -16.66 -2.22
CA ARG A 34 -9.29 -17.18 -3.53
C ARG A 34 -9.24 -16.14 -4.65
N TYR A 35 -9.12 -14.86 -4.29
CA TYR A 35 -9.13 -13.72 -5.20
C TYR A 35 -7.77 -13.02 -5.30
N ILE A 36 -6.78 -13.46 -4.53
CA ILE A 36 -5.40 -12.98 -4.59
C ILE A 36 -4.69 -13.65 -5.76
N PHE A 37 -4.09 -12.86 -6.65
CA PHE A 37 -3.19 -13.34 -7.69
C PHE A 37 -1.80 -13.66 -7.11
N GLY A 38 -1.30 -12.78 -6.26
CA GLY A 38 0.00 -12.94 -5.63
C GLY A 38 0.34 -11.81 -4.67
N TYR A 39 1.58 -11.83 -4.21
CA TYR A 39 2.13 -10.89 -3.25
C TYR A 39 3.42 -10.27 -3.78
N THR A 40 3.71 -9.03 -3.40
CA THR A 40 4.97 -8.36 -3.70
C THR A 40 5.35 -7.41 -2.56
N ALA A 41 6.60 -6.96 -2.54
CA ALA A 41 7.01 -5.85 -1.68
C ALA A 41 6.50 -4.52 -2.25
N ALA A 42 6.13 -3.59 -1.38
CA ALA A 42 5.81 -2.22 -1.72
C ALA A 42 6.44 -1.23 -0.72
N GLN A 43 6.52 0.02 -1.15
CA GLN A 43 6.90 1.15 -0.32
C GLN A 43 5.69 2.08 -0.20
N ASP A 44 5.09 2.16 0.99
CA ASP A 44 4.07 3.17 1.29
C ASP A 44 4.77 4.44 1.79
N ILE A 45 5.14 5.32 0.85
CA ILE A 45 5.93 6.51 1.16
C ILE A 45 5.01 7.58 1.75
N SER A 46 5.29 7.95 3.00
CA SER A 46 4.47 8.90 3.75
C SER A 46 5.18 10.25 3.91
N ASP A 47 4.51 11.32 3.50
CA ASP A 47 4.86 12.68 3.91
C ASP A 47 4.28 12.96 5.31
N ARG A 48 5.15 12.90 6.33
CA ARG A 48 4.77 13.08 7.73
C ARG A 48 4.53 14.54 8.09
N THR A 49 5.01 15.47 7.28
CA THR A 49 4.70 16.90 7.46
C THR A 49 3.24 17.15 7.08
N ILE A 50 2.78 16.59 5.96
CA ILE A 50 1.38 16.71 5.50
C ILE A 50 0.43 15.93 6.40
N GLN A 51 0.75 14.69 6.79
CA GLN A 51 -0.13 13.86 7.63
C GLN A 51 -0.40 14.44 9.03
N LYS A 52 0.45 15.36 9.51
CA LYS A 52 0.28 16.04 10.80
C LYS A 52 -0.54 17.34 10.72
N ALA A 53 -0.85 17.80 9.50
CA ALA A 53 -1.56 19.06 9.26
C ALA A 53 -3.06 18.95 9.59
#